data_AF-A0A8T3NQ49-F1
#
_entry.id   AF-A0A8T3NQ49-F1
#
_cell.length_a   1.000
_cell.length_b   1.000
_cell.length_c   1.000
_cell.angle_alpha   90.00
_cell.angle_beta   90.00
_cell.angle_gamma   90.00
#
_symmetry.space_group_name_H-M   'P 1'
#
loop_
_entity.id
_entity.type
_entity.pdbx_description
1 polymer ?
#
loop_
_entity_poly.entity_id
_entity_poly.type
_entity_poly.pdbx_seq_one_letter_code
_entity_poly.pdbx_strand_id
1 'polypeptide(L)'
;MNLGVLPSTRPMGGTVIVSNAALDRWLAILIAALLATGFATWRAGSSDTAWVYVLHGILAGGLLAASALKVKRSLPRATRGRRWGRLLVALPLIGLCFLSLGAGFVWVAGGRLVDLGPWTLLGWHSILALALLPLLVVHLAPRRWRVLKVAGTRSGRPISRRALLGTGGLAVAGLAVWGLAGVADLIGRQPRRFTGSRWLPAGGVPIPTTFFGEGTPTIDPASWRLLVKGAVERELELSLDELGALGGTELTAVLDCTGGWAMESTWSGVPMSALLDAAGVKEGAQRVDVRSVTGWAAGL
;
A
#
# COMPACT_ATOMS: atom_id res chain seq x y z
N MET A 1 0.64 74.10 -17.87
CA MET A 1 0.97 72.72 -18.29
C MET A 1 1.89 72.11 -17.25
N ASN A 2 1.37 71.21 -16.42
CA ASN A 2 2.22 70.35 -15.58
C ASN A 2 1.56 68.97 -15.57
N LEU A 3 2.24 68.01 -16.21
CA LEU A 3 1.74 66.68 -16.54
C LEU A 3 1.68 65.82 -15.28
N GLY A 4 0.50 65.26 -15.02
CA GLY A 4 0.27 64.31 -13.94
C GLY A 4 1.07 63.02 -14.14
N VAL A 5 1.86 62.66 -13.14
CA VAL A 5 2.53 61.36 -13.05
C VAL A 5 1.51 60.33 -12.57
N LEU A 6 1.10 59.43 -13.46
CA LEU A 6 0.27 58.28 -13.09
C LEU A 6 1.11 57.25 -12.30
N PRO A 7 0.55 56.63 -11.25
CA PRO A 7 1.26 55.60 -10.50
C PRO A 7 1.37 54.31 -11.33
N SER A 8 2.59 53.78 -11.43
CA SER A 8 2.89 52.53 -12.13
C SER A 8 2.16 51.35 -11.46
N THR A 9 1.22 50.73 -12.16
CA THR A 9 0.63 49.45 -11.76
C THR A 9 1.68 48.35 -11.89
N ARG A 10 2.20 47.84 -10.76
CA ARG A 10 2.99 46.60 -10.77
C ARG A 10 2.12 45.44 -11.26
N PRO A 11 2.59 44.60 -12.19
CA PRO A 11 1.81 43.46 -12.64
C PRO A 11 1.63 42.47 -11.48
N MET A 12 0.37 42.17 -11.13
CA MET A 12 -0.01 41.11 -10.20
C MET A 12 0.11 39.72 -10.87
N GLY A 13 1.28 39.42 -11.44
CA GLY A 13 1.62 38.11 -12.01
C GLY A 13 2.37 37.26 -10.99
N GLY A 14 1.83 37.09 -9.79
CA GLY A 14 2.47 36.28 -8.75
C GLY A 14 2.17 34.81 -8.95
N THR A 15 2.85 34.14 -9.88
CA THR A 15 2.82 32.67 -9.99
C THR A 15 3.10 32.10 -8.59
N VAL A 16 2.16 31.34 -8.04
CA VAL A 16 2.24 30.84 -6.66
C VAL A 16 3.29 29.74 -6.60
N ILE A 17 4.55 30.13 -6.40
CA ILE A 17 5.65 29.18 -6.28
C ILE A 17 5.70 28.66 -4.84
N VAL A 18 5.28 27.41 -4.64
CA VAL A 18 5.49 26.66 -3.39
C VAL A 18 6.98 26.73 -3.03
N SER A 19 7.35 27.13 -1.81
CA SER A 19 8.76 27.21 -1.42
C SER A 19 9.39 25.81 -1.29
N ASN A 20 10.73 25.70 -1.40
CA ASN A 20 11.42 24.42 -1.24
C ASN A 20 11.18 23.80 0.16
N ALA A 21 11.13 24.63 1.21
CA ALA A 21 10.85 24.16 2.57
C ALA A 21 9.38 23.72 2.77
N ALA A 22 8.43 24.32 2.04
CA ALA A 22 7.07 23.82 2.00
C ALA A 22 7.00 22.47 1.26
N LEU A 23 7.66 22.35 0.11
CA LEU A 23 7.71 21.11 -0.65
C LEU A 23 8.34 19.95 0.15
N ASP A 24 9.39 20.20 0.91
CA ASP A 24 10.03 19.19 1.75
C ASP A 24 9.12 18.68 2.87
N ARG A 25 8.30 19.57 3.46
CA ARG A 25 7.29 19.17 4.44
C ARG A 25 6.16 18.36 3.80
N TRP A 26 5.70 18.76 2.61
CA TRP A 26 4.71 17.99 1.86
C TRP A 26 5.19 16.58 1.54
N LEU A 27 6.43 16.44 1.07
CA LEU A 27 7.02 15.12 0.81
C LEU A 27 7.05 14.26 2.08
N ALA A 28 7.46 14.82 3.23
CA ALA A 28 7.47 14.09 4.49
C ALA A 28 6.06 13.64 4.92
N ILE A 29 5.06 14.52 4.84
CA ILE A 29 3.66 14.21 5.17
C ILE A 29 3.10 13.13 4.23
N LEU A 30 3.31 13.27 2.93
CA LEU A 30 2.82 12.32 1.93
C LEU A 30 3.45 10.95 2.13
N ILE A 31 4.76 10.87 2.39
CA ILE A 31 5.44 9.60 2.68
C ILE A 31 4.85 8.96 3.94
N ALA A 32 4.72 9.71 5.03
CA ALA A 32 4.16 9.17 6.28
C ALA A 32 2.71 8.68 6.09
N ALA A 33 1.88 9.45 5.37
CA ALA A 33 0.51 9.07 5.06
C ALA A 33 0.44 7.84 4.15
N LEU A 34 1.35 7.70 3.19
CA LEU A 34 1.43 6.53 2.31
C LEU A 34 1.89 5.27 3.03
N LEU A 35 2.82 5.38 3.98
CA LEU A 35 3.20 4.25 4.84
C LEU A 35 2.03 3.80 5.71
N ALA A 36 1.31 4.75 6.33
CA ALA A 36 0.15 4.45 7.15
C ALA A 36 -0.98 3.82 6.33
N THR A 37 -1.33 4.42 5.19
CA THR A 37 -2.40 3.90 4.32
C THR A 37 -2.00 2.58 3.65
N GLY A 38 -0.76 2.43 3.22
CA GLY A 38 -0.26 1.18 2.62
C GLY A 38 -0.19 0.03 3.63
N PHE A 39 0.07 0.31 4.90
CA PHE A 39 -0.08 -0.70 5.95
C PHE A 39 -1.56 -1.00 6.25
N ALA A 40 -2.42 0.03 6.26
CA ALA A 40 -3.85 -0.14 6.48
C ALA A 40 -4.51 -0.99 5.39
N THR A 41 -4.08 -0.89 4.12
CA THR A 41 -4.61 -1.74 3.04
C THR A 41 -4.33 -3.23 3.23
N TRP A 42 -3.36 -3.63 4.06
CA TRP A 42 -3.13 -5.05 4.37
C TRP A 42 -4.19 -5.63 5.32
N ARG A 43 -4.95 -4.77 6.01
CA ARG A 43 -6.05 -5.16 6.90
C ARG A 43 -7.44 -4.78 6.37
N ALA A 44 -7.49 -4.06 5.26
CA ALA A 44 -8.72 -3.55 4.64
C ALA A 44 -9.35 -4.60 3.71
N GLY A 45 -9.89 -5.68 4.28
CA GLY A 45 -10.48 -6.79 3.51
C GLY A 45 -11.94 -6.62 3.12
N SER A 46 -12.62 -5.59 3.63
CA SER A 46 -14.06 -5.39 3.49
C SER A 46 -14.41 -4.11 2.72
N SER A 47 -15.53 -4.13 2.01
CA SER A 47 -15.90 -3.05 1.08
C SER A 47 -16.13 -1.68 1.75
N ASP A 48 -16.49 -1.64 3.03
CA ASP A 48 -16.60 -0.43 3.85
C ASP A 48 -15.24 0.27 4.06
N THR A 49 -14.14 -0.48 3.91
CA THR A 49 -12.76 0.05 3.99
C THR A 49 -12.16 0.39 2.63
N ALA A 50 -12.92 0.30 1.53
CA ALA A 50 -12.44 0.56 0.17
C ALA A 50 -11.85 1.97 -0.02
N TRP A 51 -12.31 2.96 0.75
CA TRP A 51 -11.80 4.33 0.71
C TRP A 51 -10.30 4.42 1.01
N VAL A 52 -9.74 3.48 1.77
CA VAL A 52 -8.31 3.45 2.09
C VAL A 52 -7.47 3.27 0.83
N TYR A 53 -7.90 2.40 -0.10
CA TYR A 53 -7.21 2.17 -1.38
C TYR A 53 -7.29 3.40 -2.28
N VAL A 54 -8.45 4.06 -2.33
CA VAL A 54 -8.64 5.31 -3.07
C VAL A 54 -7.74 6.41 -2.52
N LEU A 55 -7.73 6.59 -1.20
CA LEU A 55 -6.87 7.55 -0.52
C LEU A 55 -5.40 7.25 -0.80
N HIS A 56 -4.97 5.99 -0.69
CA HIS A 56 -3.60 5.58 -0.99
C HIS A 56 -3.19 5.97 -2.43
N GLY A 57 -4.05 5.71 -3.41
CA GLY A 57 -3.83 6.09 -4.81
C GLY A 57 -3.72 7.60 -5.04
N ILE A 58 -4.60 8.40 -4.41
CA ILE A 58 -4.56 9.87 -4.51
C ILE A 58 -3.30 10.43 -3.87
N LEU A 59 -2.93 9.95 -2.68
CA LEU A 59 -1.70 10.33 -1.98
C LEU A 59 -0.47 9.95 -2.81
N ALA A 60 -0.48 8.79 -3.47
CA ALA A 60 0.61 8.33 -4.35
C ALA A 60 0.78 9.27 -5.55
N GLY A 61 -0.33 9.72 -6.14
CA GLY A 61 -0.31 10.72 -7.22
C GLY A 61 0.27 12.05 -6.74
N GLY A 62 -0.12 12.49 -5.54
CA GLY A 62 0.42 13.69 -4.90
C GLY A 62 1.92 13.58 -4.65
N LEU A 63 2.39 12.42 -4.17
CA LEU A 63 3.82 12.15 -3.96
C LEU A 63 4.58 12.15 -5.30
N LEU A 64 4.04 11.54 -6.35
CA LEU A 64 4.64 11.54 -7.68
C LEU A 64 4.86 12.98 -8.19
N ALA A 65 3.81 13.81 -8.12
CA ALA A 65 3.88 15.22 -8.54
C ALA A 65 4.88 16.03 -7.69
N ALA A 66 4.84 15.86 -6.37
CA ALA A 66 5.77 16.54 -5.46
C ALA A 66 7.23 16.12 -5.69
N SER A 67 7.48 14.83 -5.90
CA SER A 67 8.80 14.28 -6.18
C SER A 67 9.34 14.76 -7.52
N ALA A 68 8.53 14.76 -8.58
CA ALA A 68 8.92 15.30 -9.88
C ALA A 68 9.28 16.80 -9.80
N LEU A 69 8.48 17.58 -9.06
CA LEU A 69 8.76 18.99 -8.82
C LEU A 69 10.05 19.19 -8.01
N LYS A 70 10.30 18.33 -7.00
CA LYS A 70 11.51 18.37 -6.18
C LYS A 70 12.75 18.08 -6.99
N VAL A 71 12.71 17.05 -7.84
CA VAL A 71 13.80 16.68 -8.77
C VAL A 71 14.08 17.83 -9.72
N LYS A 72 13.06 18.33 -10.43
CA LYS A 72 13.17 19.46 -11.37
C LYS A 72 13.84 20.68 -10.74
N ARG A 73 13.54 20.98 -9.47
CA ARG A 73 14.10 22.13 -8.75
C ARG A 73 15.48 21.88 -8.15
N SER A 74 15.74 20.68 -7.64
CA SER A 74 16.90 20.42 -6.77
C SER A 74 18.06 19.78 -7.52
N LEU A 75 17.78 18.91 -8.49
CA LEU A 75 18.80 18.14 -9.21
C LEU A 75 19.74 19.04 -10.02
N PRO A 76 19.27 19.99 -10.86
CA PRO A 76 20.18 20.87 -11.63
C PRO A 76 21.07 21.75 -10.75
N ARG A 77 20.57 22.16 -9.57
CA ARG A 77 21.36 22.96 -8.61
C ARG A 77 22.44 22.13 -7.92
N ALA A 78 22.12 20.87 -7.59
CA ALA A 78 23.06 19.96 -6.96
C ALA A 78 24.17 19.52 -7.92
N THR A 79 23.85 19.26 -9.19
CA THR A 79 24.82 18.89 -10.22
C THR A 79 25.75 20.04 -10.57
N ARG A 80 25.21 21.25 -10.84
CA ARG A 80 26.03 22.46 -11.09
C ARG A 80 26.93 22.80 -9.90
N GLY A 81 26.41 22.62 -8.68
CA GLY A 81 27.17 22.82 -7.45
C GLY A 81 28.09 21.66 -7.06
N ARG A 82 28.29 20.66 -7.93
CA ARG A 82 29.16 19.48 -7.73
C ARG A 82 28.97 18.79 -6.37
N ARG A 83 27.72 18.71 -5.88
CA ARG A 83 27.40 18.15 -4.55
C ARG A 83 27.32 16.62 -4.59
N TRP A 84 28.38 15.95 -5.06
CA TRP A 84 28.39 14.51 -5.36
C TRP A 84 27.98 13.63 -4.17
N GLY A 85 28.49 13.89 -2.97
CA GLY A 85 28.09 13.14 -1.78
C GLY A 85 26.57 13.19 -1.48
N ARG A 86 25.88 14.29 -1.83
CA ARG A 86 24.43 14.37 -1.70
C ARG A 86 23.69 13.63 -2.81
N LEU A 87 24.26 13.63 -4.02
CA LEU A 87 23.70 12.94 -5.18
C LEU A 87 23.81 11.42 -5.01
N LEU A 88 24.91 10.92 -4.45
CA LEU A 88 25.10 9.48 -4.18
C LEU A 88 24.01 8.88 -3.29
N VAL A 89 23.47 9.65 -2.33
CA VAL A 89 22.36 9.20 -1.48
C VAL A 89 20.99 9.54 -2.10
N ALA A 90 20.87 10.70 -2.75
CA ALA A 90 19.58 11.17 -3.27
C ALA A 90 19.12 10.40 -4.51
N LEU A 91 20.04 10.02 -5.41
CA LEU A 91 19.68 9.35 -6.66
C LEU A 91 19.09 7.95 -6.44
N PRO A 92 19.64 7.08 -5.58
CA PRO A 92 19.00 5.80 -5.25
C PRO A 92 17.62 5.98 -4.63
N LEU A 93 17.47 6.94 -3.69
CA LEU A 93 16.19 7.25 -3.06
C LEU A 93 15.14 7.71 -4.09
N ILE A 94 15.54 8.59 -5.01
CA ILE A 94 14.70 9.06 -6.12
C ILE A 94 14.33 7.88 -7.01
N GLY A 95 15.32 7.09 -7.46
CA GLY A 95 15.11 5.96 -8.35
C GLY A 95 14.13 4.94 -7.78
N LEU A 96 14.36 4.49 -6.54
CA LEU A 96 13.46 3.55 -5.86
C LEU A 96 12.07 4.14 -5.64
N CYS A 97 11.94 5.44 -5.34
CA CYS A 97 10.64 6.10 -5.19
C CYS A 97 9.86 6.11 -6.49
N PHE A 98 10.50 6.47 -7.61
CA PHE A 98 9.85 6.45 -8.93
C PHE A 98 9.57 5.03 -9.41
N LEU A 99 10.43 4.05 -9.10
CA LEU A 99 10.17 2.64 -9.43
C LEU A 99 8.99 2.08 -8.65
N SER A 100 8.90 2.33 -7.34
CA SER A 100 7.76 1.90 -6.52
C SER A 100 6.47 2.57 -6.99
N LEU A 101 6.44 3.90 -7.17
CA LEU A 101 5.27 4.61 -7.69
C LEU A 101 4.87 4.13 -9.08
N GLY A 102 5.84 3.95 -9.98
CA GLY A 102 5.63 3.43 -11.32
C GLY A 102 5.01 2.03 -11.30
N ALA A 103 5.55 1.11 -10.47
CA ALA A 103 4.99 -0.22 -10.30
C ALA A 103 3.53 -0.17 -9.84
N GLY A 104 3.20 0.67 -8.86
CA GLY A 104 1.82 0.85 -8.38
C GLY A 104 0.87 1.42 -9.45
N PHE A 105 1.29 2.46 -10.20
CA PHE A 105 0.44 3.04 -11.24
C PHE A 105 0.30 2.13 -12.46
N VAL A 106 1.36 1.42 -12.85
CA VAL A 106 1.29 0.41 -13.92
C VAL A 106 0.41 -0.77 -13.49
N TRP A 107 0.44 -1.17 -12.22
CA TRP A 107 -0.48 -2.17 -11.70
C TRP A 107 -1.95 -1.73 -11.85
N VAL A 108 -2.25 -0.49 -11.46
CA VAL A 108 -3.59 0.09 -11.59
C VAL A 108 -4.01 0.20 -13.06
N ALA A 109 -3.16 0.69 -13.94
CA ALA A 109 -3.50 0.96 -15.34
C ALA A 109 -3.38 -0.27 -16.27
N GLY A 110 -2.62 -1.29 -15.87
CA GLY A 110 -2.18 -2.37 -16.76
C GLY A 110 -3.24 -3.40 -17.12
N GLY A 111 -4.37 -3.45 -16.39
CA GLY A 111 -5.52 -4.31 -16.67
C GLY A 111 -5.23 -5.83 -16.61
N ARG A 112 -4.02 -6.24 -16.20
CA ARG A 112 -3.57 -7.63 -16.20
C ARG A 112 -2.72 -7.91 -14.96
N LEU A 113 -2.71 -9.17 -14.55
CA LEU A 113 -1.74 -9.66 -13.58
C LEU A 113 -0.37 -9.72 -14.26
N VAL A 114 0.61 -9.04 -13.68
CA VAL A 114 2.00 -8.98 -14.19
C VAL A 114 2.91 -9.51 -13.11
N ASP A 115 3.57 -10.63 -13.40
CA ASP A 115 4.56 -11.24 -12.52
C ASP A 115 5.97 -10.93 -13.00
N LEU A 116 6.87 -10.68 -12.05
CA LEU A 116 8.28 -10.43 -12.30
C LEU A 116 9.09 -11.32 -11.36
N GLY A 117 9.50 -12.49 -11.84
CA GLY A 117 10.09 -13.51 -10.99
C GLY A 117 9.05 -14.05 -9.99
N PRO A 118 9.36 -14.16 -8.69
CA PRO A 118 8.47 -14.79 -7.71
C PRO A 118 7.34 -13.88 -7.19
N TRP A 119 7.33 -12.59 -7.57
CA TRP A 119 6.37 -11.61 -7.05
C TRP A 119 5.60 -10.92 -8.17
N THR A 120 4.34 -10.60 -7.89
CA THR A 120 3.54 -9.72 -8.74
C THR A 120 4.14 -8.30 -8.76
N LEU A 121 3.76 -7.50 -9.75
CA LEU A 121 4.16 -6.09 -9.81
C LEU A 121 3.67 -5.29 -8.57
N LEU A 122 2.53 -5.67 -7.99
CA LEU A 122 2.06 -5.14 -6.70
C LEU A 122 2.94 -5.57 -5.52
N GLY A 123 3.41 -6.82 -5.53
CA GLY A 123 4.41 -7.31 -4.58
C GLY A 123 5.70 -6.50 -4.66
N TRP A 124 6.22 -6.28 -5.88
CA TRP A 124 7.40 -5.43 -6.08
C TRP A 124 7.19 -3.98 -5.65
N HIS A 125 6.01 -3.39 -5.89
CA HIS A 125 5.67 -2.06 -5.37
C HIS A 125 5.87 -2.00 -3.85
N SER A 126 5.38 -3.02 -3.13
CA SER A 126 5.48 -3.13 -1.68
C SER A 126 6.91 -3.35 -1.19
N ILE A 127 7.66 -4.25 -1.84
CA ILE A 127 9.08 -4.51 -1.53
C ILE A 127 9.93 -3.25 -1.72
N LEU A 128 9.76 -2.56 -2.85
CA LEU A 128 10.47 -1.32 -3.15
C LEU A 128 10.12 -0.20 -2.15
N ALA A 129 8.85 -0.12 -1.74
CA ALA A 129 8.40 0.83 -0.71
C ALA A 129 9.06 0.56 0.66
N LEU A 130 9.18 -0.71 1.06
CA LEU A 130 9.88 -1.08 2.29
C LEU A 130 11.39 -0.85 2.20
N ALA A 131 12.01 -1.15 1.06
CA ALA A 131 13.44 -0.91 0.83
C ALA A 131 13.81 0.59 0.87
N LEU A 132 12.85 1.48 0.56
CA LEU A 132 13.03 2.93 0.68
C LEU A 132 13.16 3.42 2.12
N LEU A 133 12.55 2.74 3.10
CA LEU A 133 12.52 3.18 4.50
C LEU A 133 13.90 3.40 5.13
N PRO A 134 14.84 2.42 5.11
CA PRO A 134 16.17 2.62 5.70
C PRO A 134 16.94 3.74 4.99
N LEU A 135 16.82 3.85 3.66
CA LEU A 135 17.47 4.92 2.89
C LEU A 135 16.90 6.29 3.24
N LEU A 136 15.59 6.38 3.46
CA LEU A 136 14.93 7.60 3.89
C LEU A 136 15.39 7.99 5.30
N VAL A 137 15.47 7.03 6.23
CA VAL A 137 15.99 7.26 7.59
C VAL A 137 17.41 7.79 7.54
N VAL A 138 18.30 7.17 6.76
CA VAL A 138 19.69 7.63 6.56
C VAL A 138 19.73 9.01 5.89
N HIS A 139 18.86 9.29 4.92
CA HIS A 139 18.79 10.58 4.25
C HIS A 139 18.33 11.71 5.20
N LEU A 140 17.40 11.42 6.09
CA LEU A 140 16.85 12.37 7.05
C LEU A 140 17.69 12.49 8.33
N ALA A 141 18.46 11.47 8.68
CA ALA A 141 19.32 11.40 9.87
C ALA A 141 20.27 12.62 10.04
N PRO A 142 20.95 13.14 9.01
CA PRO A 142 21.75 14.36 9.17
C PRO A 142 20.94 15.65 9.34
N ARG A 143 19.60 15.60 9.22
CA ARG A 143 18.71 16.75 9.12
C ARG A 143 17.49 16.71 10.06
N ARG A 144 17.42 15.74 10.97
CA ARG A 144 16.25 15.42 11.84
C ARG A 144 15.69 16.65 12.59
N TRP A 145 16.52 17.66 12.87
CA TRP A 145 16.14 18.90 13.57
C TRP A 145 15.73 20.07 12.67
N ARG A 146 15.85 19.97 11.34
CA ARG A 146 15.48 21.05 10.41
C ARG A 146 14.09 20.89 9.81
N VAL A 147 13.61 19.65 9.65
CA VAL A 147 12.27 19.36 9.12
C VAL A 147 11.18 19.63 10.17
N LEU A 148 11.50 19.43 11.45
CA LEU A 148 10.63 19.67 12.61
C LEU A 148 10.66 21.12 13.11
N LYS A 149 11.61 21.95 12.65
CA LYS A 149 11.63 23.38 13.00
C LYS A 149 10.51 24.09 12.26
N VAL A 150 9.36 24.23 12.91
CA VAL A 150 8.35 25.21 12.54
C VAL A 150 9.02 26.58 12.68
N ALA A 151 9.30 27.25 11.56
CA ALA A 151 9.76 28.63 11.60
C ALA A 151 8.73 29.44 12.40
N GLY A 152 9.18 30.09 13.48
CA GLY A 152 8.31 30.75 14.45
C GLY A 152 7.21 31.56 13.75
N THR A 153 5.96 31.19 14.01
CA THR A 153 4.79 31.87 13.47
C THR A 153 4.69 33.24 14.13
N ARG A 154 5.39 34.24 13.58
CA ARG A 154 5.27 35.65 14.00
C ARG A 154 3.97 36.31 13.51
N SER A 155 2.94 35.54 13.16
CA SER A 155 1.60 36.05 12.85
C SER A 155 0.56 34.99 13.20
N GLY A 156 -0.49 35.37 13.93
CA GLY A 156 -1.61 34.53 14.37
C GLY A 156 -2.52 33.98 13.26
N ARG A 157 -1.97 33.57 12.11
CA ARG A 157 -2.69 32.82 11.08
C ARG A 157 -2.08 31.41 10.98
N PRO A 158 -2.85 30.35 11.26
CA PRO A 158 -2.33 28.98 11.33
C PRO A 158 -1.83 28.45 9.98
N ILE A 159 -2.35 28.97 8.85
CA ILE A 159 -1.99 28.53 7.49
C ILE A 159 -1.86 29.75 6.56
N SER A 160 -0.72 29.88 5.88
CA SER A 160 -0.54 30.94 4.87
C SER A 160 -1.32 30.63 3.58
N ARG A 161 -1.83 31.66 2.88
CA ARG A 161 -2.50 31.51 1.57
C ARG A 161 -1.66 30.70 0.56
N ARG A 162 -0.33 30.89 0.57
CA ARG A 162 0.59 30.15 -0.30
C ARG A 162 0.70 28.68 0.08
N ALA A 163 0.64 28.35 1.37
CA ALA A 163 0.61 26.98 1.84
C ALA A 163 -0.69 26.31 1.39
N LEU A 164 -1.84 26.96 1.60
CA LEU A 164 -3.16 26.45 1.18
C LEU A 164 -3.23 26.18 -0.33
N LEU A 165 -2.78 27.13 -1.15
CA LEU A 165 -2.74 26.97 -2.61
C LEU A 165 -1.75 25.88 -3.06
N GLY A 166 -0.62 25.74 -2.35
CA GLY A 166 0.33 24.66 -2.58
C GLY A 166 -0.26 23.28 -2.28
N THR A 167 -1.00 23.16 -1.17
CA THR A 167 -1.76 21.95 -0.80
C THR A 167 -2.80 21.63 -1.86
N GLY A 168 -3.62 22.62 -2.23
CA GLY A 168 -4.67 22.45 -3.23
C GLY A 168 -4.10 22.02 -4.57
N GLY A 169 -2.99 22.62 -5.02
CA GLY A 169 -2.33 22.22 -6.26
C GLY A 169 -1.81 20.78 -6.25
N LEU A 170 -1.18 20.33 -5.15
CA LEU A 170 -0.72 18.95 -5.01
C LEU A 170 -1.88 17.96 -4.91
N ALA A 171 -2.96 18.32 -4.22
CA ALA A 171 -4.16 17.50 -4.13
C ALA A 171 -4.83 17.33 -5.50
N VAL A 172 -4.99 18.42 -6.27
CA VAL A 172 -5.52 18.38 -7.64
C VAL A 172 -4.62 17.54 -8.55
N ALA A 173 -3.30 17.69 -8.46
CA ALA A 173 -2.37 16.88 -9.22
C ALA A 173 -2.48 15.39 -8.85
N GLY A 174 -2.60 15.06 -7.57
CA GLY A 174 -2.79 13.69 -7.10
C GLY A 174 -4.08 13.06 -7.61
N LEU A 175 -5.19 13.81 -7.53
CA LEU A 175 -6.48 13.41 -8.09
C LEU A 175 -6.40 13.19 -9.61
N ALA A 176 -5.74 14.09 -10.34
CA ALA A 176 -5.60 13.98 -11.79
C ALA A 176 -4.75 12.75 -12.20
N VAL A 177 -3.61 12.52 -11.54
CA VAL A 177 -2.75 11.36 -11.80
C VAL A 177 -3.48 10.06 -11.49
N TRP A 178 -4.13 9.98 -10.33
CA TRP A 178 -4.91 8.79 -9.94
C TRP A 178 -6.11 8.56 -10.87
N GLY A 179 -6.86 9.61 -11.20
CA GLY A 179 -8.00 9.54 -12.10
C GLY A 179 -7.59 9.07 -13.51
N LEU A 180 -6.46 9.54 -14.03
CA LEU A 180 -5.93 9.09 -15.32
C LEU A 180 -5.59 7.60 -15.31
N ALA A 181 -4.95 7.11 -14.24
CA ALA A 181 -4.67 5.68 -14.08
C ALA A 181 -5.97 4.85 -13.95
N GLY A 182 -6.99 5.40 -13.28
CA GLY A 182 -8.32 4.78 -13.19
C GLY A 182 -9.04 4.69 -14.53
N VAL A 183 -9.00 5.76 -15.34
CA VAL A 183 -9.56 5.75 -16.70
C VAL A 183 -8.83 4.73 -17.58
N ALA A 184 -7.51 4.64 -17.49
CA ALA A 184 -6.74 3.62 -18.21
C ALA A 184 -7.17 2.19 -17.83
N ASP A 185 -7.48 1.95 -16.56
CA ASP A 185 -7.98 0.65 -16.11
C ASP A 185 -9.36 0.30 -16.67
N LEU A 186 -10.26 1.27 -16.82
CA LEU A 186 -11.60 1.04 -17.40
C LEU A 186 -11.54 0.61 -18.87
N ILE A 187 -10.45 0.96 -19.57
CA ILE A 187 -10.19 0.50 -20.93
C ILE A 187 -9.69 -0.96 -20.91
N GLY A 188 -9.09 -1.39 -19.80
CA GLY A 188 -8.74 -2.79 -19.54
C GLY A 188 -10.01 -3.64 -19.38
N ARG A 189 -10.12 -4.71 -20.17
CA ARG A 189 -11.37 -5.48 -20.37
C ARG A 189 -11.90 -6.27 -19.15
N GLN A 190 -11.25 -6.22 -17.99
CA GLN A 190 -11.65 -6.98 -16.80
C GLN A 190 -11.71 -6.07 -15.58
N PRO A 191 -12.88 -5.94 -14.92
CA PRO A 191 -13.00 -5.17 -13.69
C PRO A 191 -12.10 -5.78 -12.60
N ARG A 192 -11.52 -4.96 -11.74
CA ARG A 192 -10.75 -5.42 -10.57
C ARG A 192 -11.61 -5.34 -9.30
N ARG A 193 -11.20 -6.03 -8.23
CA ARG A 193 -11.79 -5.82 -6.89
C ARG A 193 -11.46 -4.42 -6.38
N PHE A 194 -12.20 -3.95 -5.38
CA PHE A 194 -11.94 -2.65 -4.74
C PHE A 194 -10.54 -2.56 -4.11
N THR A 195 -9.98 -3.71 -3.72
CA THR A 195 -8.61 -3.90 -3.22
C THR A 195 -7.54 -3.67 -4.31
N GLY A 196 -7.94 -3.63 -5.57
CA GLY A 196 -7.04 -3.56 -6.73
C GLY A 196 -6.67 -4.93 -7.29
N SER A 197 -7.14 -6.03 -6.70
CA SER A 197 -6.86 -7.40 -7.14
C SER A 197 -7.52 -7.76 -8.47
N ARG A 198 -6.81 -8.55 -9.28
CA ARG A 198 -7.25 -9.01 -10.61
C ARG A 198 -7.92 -10.36 -10.52
N TRP A 199 -9.04 -10.54 -11.21
CA TRP A 199 -9.75 -11.82 -11.22
C TRP A 199 -8.98 -12.88 -11.99
N LEU A 200 -8.80 -14.03 -11.36
CA LEU A 200 -8.47 -15.29 -12.01
C LEU A 200 -9.77 -15.97 -12.49
N PRO A 201 -9.69 -16.96 -13.39
CA PRO A 201 -10.85 -17.76 -13.76
C PRO A 201 -11.52 -18.38 -12.52
N ALA A 202 -12.85 -18.31 -12.48
CA ALA A 202 -13.65 -18.87 -11.38
C ALA A 202 -13.52 -20.40 -11.32
N GLY A 203 -13.64 -20.97 -10.12
CA GLY A 203 -13.61 -22.41 -9.89
C GLY A 203 -12.24 -23.07 -10.10
N GLY A 204 -11.18 -22.28 -10.24
CA GLY A 204 -9.81 -22.79 -10.35
C GLY A 204 -9.20 -23.17 -8.99
N VAL A 205 -8.00 -23.74 -9.06
CA VAL A 205 -7.12 -23.88 -7.89
C VAL A 205 -6.39 -22.54 -7.70
N PRO A 206 -6.40 -21.96 -6.49
CA PRO A 206 -5.68 -20.71 -6.24
C PRO A 206 -4.18 -20.86 -6.52
N ILE A 207 -3.54 -19.76 -6.90
CA ILE A 207 -2.09 -19.74 -7.10
C ILE A 207 -1.41 -20.07 -5.76
N PRO A 208 -0.53 -21.08 -5.68
CA PRO A 208 0.22 -21.38 -4.47
C PRO A 208 0.99 -20.14 -4.03
N THR A 209 0.51 -19.50 -2.96
CA THR A 209 1.11 -18.28 -2.43
C THR A 209 1.72 -18.62 -1.08
N THR A 210 3.04 -18.78 -1.06
CA THR A 210 3.80 -19.03 0.17
C THR A 210 4.42 -17.74 0.67
N PHE A 211 4.70 -17.67 1.98
CA PHE A 211 5.04 -16.43 2.67
C PHE A 211 6.29 -15.72 2.12
N PHE A 212 7.26 -16.50 1.59
CA PHE A 212 8.47 -15.98 0.93
C PHE A 212 8.85 -16.72 -0.37
N GLY A 213 7.87 -17.29 -1.09
CA GLY A 213 8.17 -18.11 -2.27
C GLY A 213 8.78 -19.47 -1.92
N GLU A 214 8.51 -19.93 -0.70
CA GLU A 214 8.78 -21.29 -0.24
C GLU A 214 8.08 -22.31 -1.15
N GLY A 215 8.62 -23.53 -1.24
CA GLY A 215 7.99 -24.61 -1.99
C GLY A 215 6.65 -25.05 -1.38
N THR A 216 5.76 -25.61 -2.21
CA THR A 216 4.55 -26.27 -1.71
C THR A 216 4.95 -27.54 -0.96
N PRO A 217 4.52 -27.74 0.30
CA PRO A 217 4.87 -28.95 1.04
C PRO A 217 4.18 -30.18 0.44
N THR A 218 4.89 -31.30 0.39
CA THR A 218 4.29 -32.61 0.09
C THR A 218 3.71 -33.18 1.38
N ILE A 219 2.40 -33.46 1.39
CA ILE A 219 1.68 -34.00 2.55
C ILE A 219 1.14 -35.37 2.15
N ASP A 220 1.42 -36.40 2.96
CA ASP A 220 0.77 -37.70 2.86
C ASP A 220 -0.54 -37.66 3.67
N PRO A 221 -1.72 -37.77 3.02
CA PRO A 221 -3.00 -37.73 3.71
C PRO A 221 -3.20 -38.82 4.76
N ALA A 222 -2.56 -39.99 4.59
CA ALA A 222 -2.74 -41.13 5.50
C ALA A 222 -2.07 -40.88 6.87
N SER A 223 -0.90 -40.23 6.87
CA SER A 223 -0.16 -39.87 8.08
C SER A 223 -0.48 -38.47 8.61
N TRP A 224 -1.17 -37.63 7.84
CA TRP A 224 -1.56 -36.29 8.27
C TRP A 224 -2.54 -36.31 9.45
N ARG A 225 -2.35 -35.39 10.40
CA ARG A 225 -3.23 -35.21 11.56
C ARG A 225 -3.53 -33.73 11.80
N LEU A 226 -4.79 -33.43 12.13
CA LEU A 226 -5.23 -32.14 12.66
C LEU A 226 -5.22 -32.16 14.18
N LEU A 227 -4.45 -31.26 14.79
CA LEU A 227 -4.42 -31.08 16.24
C LEU A 227 -5.31 -29.90 16.65
N VAL A 228 -6.29 -30.14 17.52
CA VAL A 228 -7.10 -29.11 18.18
C VAL A 228 -6.76 -29.10 19.66
N LYS A 229 -6.23 -27.99 20.15
CA LYS A 229 -5.68 -27.87 21.51
C LYS A 229 -5.85 -26.47 22.09
N GLY A 230 -5.57 -26.31 23.38
CA GLY A 230 -5.65 -25.03 24.08
C GLY A 230 -6.91 -24.89 24.93
N ALA A 231 -7.72 -23.86 24.69
CA ALA A 231 -8.91 -23.55 25.49
C ALA A 231 -10.13 -24.42 25.11
N VAL A 232 -9.96 -25.74 25.19
CA VAL A 232 -10.97 -26.75 24.89
C VAL A 232 -11.11 -27.76 26.03
N GLU A 233 -12.26 -28.41 26.15
CA GLU A 233 -12.52 -29.48 27.11
C GLU A 233 -11.78 -30.77 26.73
N ARG A 234 -11.69 -31.05 25.42
CA ARG A 234 -11.01 -32.21 24.87
C ARG A 234 -10.10 -31.80 23.73
N GLU A 235 -8.80 -32.04 23.90
CA GLU A 235 -7.88 -31.93 22.77
C GLU A 235 -8.15 -33.06 21.78
N LEU A 236 -8.13 -32.74 20.48
CA LEU A 236 -8.40 -33.68 19.40
C LEU A 236 -7.14 -33.87 18.56
N GLU A 237 -6.92 -35.10 18.12
CA GLU A 237 -5.97 -35.46 17.07
C GLU A 237 -6.74 -36.27 16.02
N LEU A 238 -7.10 -35.62 14.91
CA LEU A 238 -7.99 -36.20 13.89
C LEU A 238 -7.21 -36.54 12.62
N SER A 239 -7.44 -37.73 12.08
CA SER A 239 -7.13 -38.05 10.68
C SER A 239 -8.02 -37.27 9.72
N LEU A 240 -7.70 -37.30 8.42
CA LEU A 240 -8.51 -36.65 7.40
C LEU A 240 -9.93 -37.24 7.31
N ASP A 241 -10.08 -38.56 7.48
CA ASP A 241 -11.37 -39.25 7.46
C ASP A 241 -12.23 -38.90 8.69
N GLU A 242 -11.63 -38.87 9.88
CA GLU A 242 -12.32 -38.46 11.12
C GLU A 242 -12.76 -37.00 11.07
N LEU A 243 -11.94 -36.12 10.47
CA LEU A 243 -12.33 -34.73 10.21
C LEU A 243 -13.55 -34.69 9.29
N GLY A 244 -13.52 -35.42 8.16
CA GLY A 244 -14.64 -35.48 7.22
C GLY A 244 -15.94 -36.01 7.83
N ALA A 245 -15.85 -36.90 8.83
CA ALA A 245 -16.99 -37.45 9.54
C ALA A 245 -17.73 -36.42 10.42
N LEU A 246 -17.15 -35.24 10.70
CA LEU A 246 -17.82 -34.15 11.43
C LEU A 246 -18.88 -33.41 10.61
N GLY A 247 -19.00 -33.71 9.31
CA GLY A 247 -20.00 -33.14 8.41
C GLY A 247 -19.43 -32.11 7.45
N GLY A 248 -19.68 -32.32 6.16
CA GLY A 248 -19.25 -31.42 5.09
C GLY A 248 -20.25 -30.29 4.83
N THR A 249 -19.72 -29.16 4.37
CA THR A 249 -20.50 -28.05 3.82
C THR A 249 -19.79 -27.49 2.59
N GLU A 250 -20.52 -26.73 1.79
CA GLU A 250 -19.98 -25.96 0.67
C GLU A 250 -20.24 -24.47 0.85
N LEU A 251 -19.27 -23.65 0.48
CA LEU A 251 -19.35 -22.20 0.51
C LEU A 251 -18.78 -21.62 -0.78
N THR A 252 -19.57 -20.87 -1.53
CA THR A 252 -19.03 -20.01 -2.60
C THR A 252 -18.48 -18.74 -1.96
N ALA A 253 -17.16 -18.54 -2.05
CA ALA A 253 -16.50 -17.38 -1.48
C ALA A 253 -15.35 -16.90 -2.36
N VAL A 254 -15.07 -15.60 -2.25
CA VAL A 254 -13.94 -14.98 -2.94
C VAL A 254 -12.73 -14.97 -2.03
N LEU A 255 -11.64 -15.55 -2.49
CA LEU A 255 -10.33 -15.37 -1.91
C LEU A 255 -9.66 -14.17 -2.61
N ASP A 256 -9.41 -13.10 -1.85
CA ASP A 256 -8.74 -11.89 -2.32
C ASP A 256 -7.33 -11.83 -1.71
N CYS A 257 -6.32 -12.11 -2.53
CA CYS A 257 -4.93 -12.19 -2.12
C CYS A 257 -4.30 -10.80 -2.11
N THR A 258 -3.58 -10.46 -1.04
CA THR A 258 -2.76 -9.23 -0.95
C THR A 258 -1.66 -9.16 -2.01
N GLY A 259 -1.34 -10.28 -2.66
CA GLY A 259 -0.49 -10.36 -3.85
C GLY A 259 -1.12 -9.77 -5.11
N GLY A 260 -2.41 -9.41 -5.10
CA GLY A 260 -3.07 -8.70 -6.19
C GLY A 260 -3.91 -9.57 -7.12
N TRP A 261 -4.31 -10.76 -6.69
CA TRP A 261 -5.25 -11.59 -7.43
C TRP A 261 -6.43 -11.97 -6.55
N ALA A 262 -7.58 -12.17 -7.20
CA ALA A 262 -8.80 -12.63 -6.55
C ALA A 262 -9.40 -13.78 -7.34
N MET A 263 -10.04 -14.71 -6.65
CA MET A 263 -10.69 -15.86 -7.26
C MET A 263 -11.98 -16.16 -6.50
N GLU A 264 -13.08 -16.33 -7.22
CA GLU A 264 -14.31 -16.90 -6.70
C GLU A 264 -14.30 -18.41 -6.93
N SER A 265 -14.49 -19.17 -5.87
CA SER A 265 -14.55 -20.63 -5.92
C SER A 265 -15.60 -21.16 -4.95
N THR A 266 -16.12 -22.35 -5.25
CA THR A 266 -16.90 -23.15 -4.30
C THR A 266 -15.93 -24.00 -3.49
N TRP A 267 -15.93 -23.77 -2.18
CA TRP A 267 -15.06 -24.43 -1.22
C TRP A 267 -15.85 -25.50 -0.47
N SER A 268 -15.37 -26.74 -0.52
CA SER A 268 -15.92 -27.86 0.27
C SER A 268 -15.04 -28.15 1.48
N GLY A 269 -15.64 -28.32 2.66
CA GLY A 269 -14.89 -28.66 3.86
C GLY A 269 -15.78 -28.84 5.09
N VAL A 270 -15.15 -28.92 6.26
CA VAL A 270 -15.84 -29.04 7.55
C VAL A 270 -16.00 -27.64 8.16
N PRO A 271 -17.20 -27.25 8.63
CA PRO A 271 -17.37 -25.97 9.28
C PRO A 271 -16.56 -25.93 10.58
N MET A 272 -15.81 -24.84 10.79
CA MET A 272 -14.99 -24.66 12.00
C MET A 272 -15.81 -24.81 13.29
N SER A 273 -17.08 -24.41 13.28
CA SER A 273 -17.99 -24.59 14.41
C SER A 273 -18.16 -26.05 14.81
N ALA A 274 -18.33 -26.97 13.85
CA ALA A 274 -18.47 -28.41 14.17
C ALA A 274 -17.19 -28.99 14.81
N LEU A 275 -16.02 -28.54 14.36
CA LEU A 275 -14.73 -28.91 14.94
C LEU A 275 -14.60 -28.38 16.38
N LEU A 276 -14.97 -27.12 16.61
CA LEU A 276 -14.92 -26.47 17.92
C LEU A 276 -15.94 -27.06 18.89
N ASP A 277 -17.13 -27.41 18.42
CA ASP A 277 -18.17 -28.08 19.21
C ASP A 277 -17.72 -29.48 19.62
N ALA A 278 -17.09 -30.24 18.72
CA ALA A 278 -16.54 -31.56 19.03
C ALA A 278 -15.43 -31.52 20.09
N ALA A 279 -14.60 -30.46 20.09
CA ALA A 279 -13.56 -30.24 21.09
C ALA A 279 -14.11 -29.68 22.41
N GLY A 280 -15.25 -29.00 22.37
CA GLY A 280 -15.87 -28.28 23.48
C GLY A 280 -15.06 -27.04 23.87
N VAL A 281 -15.33 -25.89 23.26
CA VAL A 281 -14.61 -24.63 23.58
C VAL A 281 -14.94 -24.17 25.01
N LYS A 282 -13.90 -23.85 25.79
CA LYS A 282 -14.02 -23.35 27.16
C LYS A 282 -14.55 -21.92 27.20
N GLU A 283 -15.29 -21.60 28.26
CA GLU A 283 -15.76 -20.24 28.51
C GLU A 283 -14.59 -19.25 28.55
N GLY A 284 -14.76 -18.10 27.89
CA GLY A 284 -13.73 -17.05 27.81
C GLY A 284 -12.68 -17.22 26.71
N ALA A 285 -12.73 -18.28 25.88
CA ALA A 285 -11.92 -18.36 24.67
C ALA A 285 -12.34 -17.26 23.66
N GLN A 286 -11.36 -16.51 23.12
CA GLN A 286 -11.61 -15.33 22.27
C GLN A 286 -10.96 -15.40 20.88
N ARG A 287 -10.13 -16.41 20.62
CA ARG A 287 -9.29 -16.45 19.42
C ARG A 287 -9.01 -17.89 19.01
N VAL A 288 -8.97 -18.12 17.70
CA VAL A 288 -8.52 -19.38 17.10
C VAL A 288 -7.26 -19.12 16.29
N ASP A 289 -6.15 -19.76 16.65
CA ASP A 289 -4.93 -19.72 15.85
C ASP A 289 -4.82 -20.98 15.00
N VAL A 290 -4.84 -20.81 13.68
CA VAL A 290 -4.63 -21.89 12.70
C VAL A 290 -3.17 -21.89 12.30
N ARG A 291 -2.49 -23.04 12.45
CA ARG A 291 -1.08 -23.22 12.09
C ARG A 291 -0.94 -24.33 11.04
N SER A 292 -0.20 -24.03 9.97
CA SER A 292 0.11 -24.99 8.90
C SER A 292 1.36 -25.81 9.21
N VAL A 293 1.57 -26.88 8.42
CA VAL A 293 2.81 -27.69 8.44
C VAL A 293 4.07 -26.91 8.06
N THR A 294 3.93 -25.77 7.37
CA THR A 294 5.07 -24.89 7.03
C THR A 294 5.46 -23.98 8.19
N GLY A 295 4.72 -24.01 9.30
CA GLY A 295 4.92 -23.13 10.44
C GLY A 295 4.22 -21.77 10.33
N TRP A 296 3.61 -21.46 9.18
CA TRP A 296 2.78 -20.27 9.02
C TRP A 296 1.54 -20.36 9.92
N ALA A 297 1.10 -19.22 10.45
CA ALA A 297 -0.08 -19.17 11.30
C ALA A 297 -0.87 -17.87 11.11
N ALA A 298 -2.19 -17.98 11.29
CA ALA A 298 -3.11 -16.84 11.35
C ALA A 298 -4.10 -17.02 12.50
N GLY A 299 -4.45 -15.90 13.12
CA GLY A 299 -5.47 -15.83 14.16
C GLY A 299 -6.78 -15.30 13.60
N LEU A 300 -7.88 -15.94 13.99
CA LEU A 300 -9.26 -15.52 13.77
C LEU A 300 -9.87 -15.04 15.09
#